data_AF-A0AAE3I677-F1
#
_entry.id   AF-A0AAE3I677-F1
#
_cell.length_a   1.000
_cell.length_b   1.000
_cell.length_c   1.000
_cell.angle_alpha   90.00
_cell.angle_beta   90.00
_cell.angle_gamma   90.00
#
_symmetry.space_group_name_H-M   'P 1'
#
loop_
_entity.id
_entity.type
_entity.pdbx_description
1 polymer ?
#
loop_
_entity_poly.entity_id
_entity_poly.type
_entity_poly.pdbx_seq_one_letter_code
_entity_poly.pdbx_strand_id
1 'polypeptide(L)'
;MKMRKQVVLLAIGLIVAGFVVVVMKPRLLSKPVQHLLFADWMVEEERRTGPAIGQLGGVPVSIPRDYAHFLEYDGDPGFMEQRKGARPERTFASSIRAFGFEVHYPDMRVPSSNTVEERRNSGIYTSMWLRVGVSSGQDYGSDGKNAPGVYVRGMKDGFKKYKYERTGVNEYGLETYVPINVDEAARQKGRGAADFADYNVYYHTDATGRVDTYIECHNDSHEAAPCKQKFNMFPEMAAHISVSYRRGLLKDWREIQSSVSKVILGFEANTKN
;
A
#
# COMPACT_ATOMS: atom_id res chain seq x y z
N MET A 1 12.78 4.18 -37.40
CA MET A 1 13.26 3.62 -36.10
C MET A 1 12.58 4.23 -34.84
N LYS A 2 11.45 4.95 -34.99
CA LYS A 2 10.70 5.59 -33.87
C LYS A 2 9.54 4.73 -33.34
N MET A 3 8.82 4.03 -34.22
CA MET A 3 7.70 3.13 -33.87
C MET A 3 8.11 1.96 -32.95
N ARG A 4 9.26 1.32 -33.17
CA ARG A 4 9.70 0.16 -32.37
C ARG A 4 9.93 0.51 -30.88
N LYS A 5 10.36 1.74 -30.56
CA LYS A 5 10.59 2.16 -29.16
C LYS A 5 9.29 2.43 -28.41
N GLN A 6 8.28 3.01 -29.06
CA GLN A 6 6.97 3.23 -28.45
C GLN A 6 6.23 1.91 -28.18
N VAL A 7 6.33 0.94 -29.10
CA VAL A 7 5.73 -0.40 -28.91
C VAL A 7 6.40 -1.15 -27.74
N VAL A 8 7.72 -1.02 -27.59
CA VAL A 8 8.46 -1.65 -26.47
C VAL A 8 8.14 -0.99 -25.13
N LEU A 9 8.00 0.33 -25.07
CA LEU A 9 7.62 1.05 -23.84
C LEU A 9 6.16 0.77 -23.42
N LEU A 10 5.24 0.66 -24.39
CA LEU A 10 3.86 0.22 -24.15
C LEU A 10 3.82 -1.24 -23.66
N ALA A 11 4.64 -2.12 -24.24
CA ALA A 11 4.73 -3.52 -23.82
C ALA A 11 5.29 -3.65 -22.39
N ILE A 12 6.33 -2.89 -22.03
CA ILE A 12 6.88 -2.90 -20.66
C ILE A 12 5.90 -2.29 -19.66
N GLY A 13 5.21 -1.19 -20.02
CA GLY A 13 4.16 -0.60 -19.19
C GLY A 13 2.96 -1.54 -18.97
N LEU A 14 2.56 -2.29 -20.00
CA LEU A 14 1.54 -3.34 -19.91
C LEU A 14 2.02 -4.56 -19.12
N ILE A 15 3.31 -4.91 -19.19
CA ILE A 15 3.89 -5.99 -18.38
C ILE A 15 3.95 -5.58 -16.92
N VAL A 16 4.33 -4.35 -16.57
CA VAL A 16 4.35 -3.90 -15.16
C VAL A 16 2.94 -3.70 -14.61
N ALA A 17 2.03 -3.08 -15.37
CA ALA A 17 0.63 -2.96 -14.96
C ALA A 17 -0.07 -4.33 -14.89
N GLY A 18 0.24 -5.21 -15.84
CA GLY A 18 -0.22 -6.60 -15.88
C GLY A 18 0.31 -7.41 -14.70
N PHE A 19 1.61 -7.33 -14.40
CA PHE A 19 2.24 -7.99 -13.26
C PHE A 19 1.67 -7.48 -11.93
N VAL A 20 1.36 -6.19 -11.83
CA VAL A 20 0.78 -5.57 -10.63
C VAL A 20 -0.73 -5.85 -10.47
N VAL A 21 -1.45 -6.19 -11.55
CA VAL A 21 -2.84 -6.70 -11.51
C VAL A 21 -2.86 -8.21 -11.21
N VAL A 22 -1.91 -8.95 -11.79
CA VAL A 22 -1.66 -10.38 -11.59
C VAL A 22 -1.25 -10.67 -10.15
N VAL A 23 -0.40 -9.83 -9.57
CA VAL A 23 0.03 -9.93 -8.18
C VAL A 23 -1.13 -9.69 -7.22
N MET A 24 -2.15 -8.91 -7.59
CA MET A 24 -3.27 -8.54 -6.70
C MET A 24 -4.55 -9.35 -6.88
N LYS A 25 -4.68 -10.13 -7.95
CA LYS A 25 -5.84 -10.99 -8.21
C LYS A 25 -5.38 -12.33 -8.75
N PRO A 26 -4.80 -13.21 -7.90
CA PRO A 26 -4.31 -14.52 -8.34
C PRO A 26 -5.41 -15.31 -9.05
N ARG A 27 -6.69 -15.15 -8.66
CA ARG A 27 -7.88 -15.75 -9.31
C ARG A 27 -7.97 -15.52 -10.84
N LEU A 28 -7.33 -14.49 -11.40
CA LEU A 28 -7.34 -14.18 -12.84
C LEU A 28 -6.24 -14.90 -13.64
N LEU A 29 -5.28 -15.52 -12.96
CA LEU A 29 -4.21 -16.31 -13.58
C LEU A 29 -4.67 -17.75 -13.86
N SER A 30 -4.02 -18.40 -14.83
CA SER A 30 -4.15 -19.84 -14.98
C SER A 30 -3.52 -20.54 -13.75
N LYS A 31 -4.09 -21.67 -13.32
CA LYS A 31 -3.58 -22.48 -12.20
C LYS A 31 -2.06 -22.69 -12.23
N PRO A 32 -1.42 -23.09 -13.35
CA PRO A 32 0.04 -23.29 -13.37
C PRO A 32 0.84 -22.02 -13.10
N VAL A 33 0.34 -20.84 -13.45
CA VAL A 33 1.01 -19.56 -13.18
C VAL A 33 0.80 -19.10 -11.73
N GLN A 34 -0.35 -19.43 -11.13
CA GLN A 34 -0.60 -19.17 -9.69
C GLN A 34 0.39 -19.93 -8.80
N HIS A 35 0.59 -21.23 -9.06
CA HIS A 35 1.52 -22.09 -8.30
C HIS A 35 2.99 -21.68 -8.45
N LEU A 36 3.35 -20.95 -9.52
CA LEU A 36 4.71 -20.44 -9.72
C LEU A 36 4.99 -19.15 -8.93
N LEU A 37 3.96 -18.34 -8.68
CA LEU A 37 4.09 -17.01 -8.10
C LEU A 37 3.64 -16.93 -6.63
N PHE A 38 2.84 -17.90 -6.17
CA PHE A 38 2.24 -17.90 -4.85
C PHE A 38 2.26 -19.30 -4.25
N ALA A 39 2.49 -19.37 -2.95
CA ALA A 39 2.27 -20.61 -2.21
C ALA A 39 0.78 -21.00 -2.23
N ASP A 40 0.51 -22.31 -2.32
CA ASP A 40 -0.84 -22.88 -2.50
C ASP A 40 -1.83 -22.41 -1.44
N TRP A 41 -1.35 -22.26 -0.20
CA TRP A 41 -2.17 -21.82 0.93
C TRP A 41 -2.68 -20.38 0.77
N MET A 42 -1.93 -19.50 0.11
CA MET A 42 -2.39 -18.13 -0.19
C MET A 42 -3.45 -18.15 -1.28
N VAL A 43 -3.28 -18.99 -2.30
CA VAL A 43 -4.28 -19.15 -3.37
C VAL A 43 -5.59 -19.71 -2.80
N GLU A 44 -5.50 -20.65 -1.86
CA GLU A 44 -6.67 -21.17 -1.14
C GLU A 44 -7.35 -20.09 -0.30
N GLU A 45 -6.57 -19.30 0.45
CA GLU A 45 -7.13 -18.19 1.24
C GLU A 45 -7.83 -17.17 0.36
N GLU A 46 -7.19 -16.81 -0.75
CA GLU A 46 -7.77 -15.93 -1.75
C GLU A 46 -9.03 -16.48 -2.37
N ARG A 47 -9.34 -17.79 -2.33
CA ARG A 47 -10.57 -18.36 -2.91
C ARG A 47 -11.75 -18.41 -1.95
N ARG A 48 -11.56 -18.11 -0.68
CA ARG A 48 -12.67 -18.09 0.29
C ARG A 48 -13.71 -17.02 -0.07
N THR A 49 -14.97 -17.28 0.28
CA THR A 49 -16.11 -16.41 -0.01
C THR A 49 -16.69 -15.76 1.24
N GLY A 50 -16.56 -16.40 2.40
CA GLY A 50 -16.97 -15.82 3.68
C GLY A 50 -16.05 -14.68 4.13
N PRO A 51 -16.52 -13.85 5.08
CA PRO A 51 -15.68 -12.82 5.69
C PRO A 51 -14.48 -13.46 6.40
N ALA A 52 -13.38 -12.73 6.42
CA ALA A 52 -12.23 -13.08 7.24
C ALA A 52 -12.46 -12.63 8.68
N ILE A 53 -12.17 -13.49 9.66
CA ILE A 53 -12.32 -13.17 11.08
C ILE A 53 -10.99 -13.28 11.80
N GLY A 54 -10.75 -12.37 12.75
CA GLY A 54 -9.50 -12.33 13.49
C GLY A 54 -9.46 -11.18 14.49
N GLN A 55 -8.28 -10.95 15.05
CA GLN A 55 -7.95 -9.77 15.83
C GLN A 55 -6.98 -8.89 15.03
N LEU A 56 -7.36 -7.64 14.77
CA LEU A 56 -6.52 -6.64 14.12
C LEU A 56 -6.09 -5.61 15.16
N GLY A 57 -4.80 -5.59 15.50
CA GLY A 57 -4.23 -4.59 16.41
C GLY A 57 -4.91 -4.50 17.78
N GLY A 58 -5.44 -5.62 18.29
CA GLY A 58 -6.19 -5.68 19.56
C GLY A 58 -7.72 -5.70 19.40
N VAL A 59 -8.25 -5.38 18.22
CA VAL A 59 -9.69 -5.27 17.95
C VAL A 59 -10.20 -6.52 17.24
N PRO A 60 -11.26 -7.20 17.70
CA PRO A 60 -11.88 -8.30 16.95
C PRO A 60 -12.55 -7.75 15.68
N VAL A 61 -12.29 -8.36 14.53
CA VAL A 61 -12.78 -7.89 13.23
C VAL A 61 -13.43 -9.00 12.40
N SER A 62 -14.44 -8.60 11.63
CA SER A 62 -15.03 -9.37 10.53
C SER A 62 -14.86 -8.58 9.24
N ILE A 63 -13.84 -8.93 8.46
CA ILE A 63 -13.45 -8.21 7.25
C ILE A 63 -14.22 -8.80 6.07
N PRO A 64 -15.04 -8.03 5.34
CA PRO A 64 -15.68 -8.53 4.14
C PRO A 64 -14.62 -8.98 3.14
N ARG A 65 -14.87 -10.08 2.44
CA ARG A 65 -13.83 -10.78 1.68
C ARG A 65 -13.10 -9.89 0.66
N ASP A 66 -13.82 -8.97 0.02
CA ASP A 66 -13.29 -8.04 -0.98
C ASP A 66 -12.28 -7.03 -0.42
N TYR A 67 -12.17 -6.92 0.90
CA TYR A 67 -11.20 -6.06 1.60
C TYR A 67 -10.00 -6.82 2.17
N ALA A 68 -9.91 -8.13 1.98
CA ALA A 68 -8.90 -8.95 2.66
C ALA A 68 -8.04 -9.74 1.67
N HIS A 69 -7.43 -9.07 0.70
CA HIS A 69 -6.47 -9.73 -0.18
C HIS A 69 -5.14 -10.01 0.52
N PHE A 70 -4.46 -11.10 0.16
CA PHE A 70 -3.20 -11.56 0.76
C PHE A 70 -3.27 -11.59 2.28
N LEU A 71 -4.37 -12.12 2.81
CA LEU A 71 -4.58 -12.18 4.25
C LEU A 71 -3.64 -13.18 4.91
N GLU A 72 -2.90 -12.69 5.90
CA GLU A 72 -1.94 -13.44 6.70
C GLU A 72 -2.26 -13.25 8.18
N TYR A 73 -2.13 -14.34 8.94
CA TYR A 73 -2.21 -14.32 10.39
C TYR A 73 -0.83 -14.58 11.00
N ASP A 74 -0.65 -14.22 12.26
CA ASP A 74 0.55 -14.61 12.99
C ASP A 74 0.70 -16.15 12.99
N GLY A 75 1.94 -16.60 12.75
CA GLY A 75 2.24 -18.02 12.56
C GLY A 75 1.92 -18.58 11.16
N ASP A 76 1.41 -17.76 10.23
CA ASP A 76 1.39 -18.14 8.82
C ASP A 76 2.78 -18.13 8.20
N PRO A 77 3.05 -19.04 7.24
CA PRO A 77 4.32 -19.03 6.51
C PRO A 77 4.56 -17.68 5.84
N GLY A 78 5.82 -17.38 5.51
CA GLY A 78 6.11 -16.26 4.62
C GLY A 78 5.50 -16.45 3.22
N PHE A 79 5.42 -15.36 2.45
CA PHE A 79 4.86 -15.35 1.09
C PHE A 79 5.44 -16.42 0.15
N MET A 80 6.72 -16.75 0.29
CA MET A 80 7.40 -17.78 -0.52
C MET A 80 7.49 -19.15 0.18
N GLU A 81 6.96 -19.27 1.38
CA GLU A 81 7.08 -20.46 2.21
C GLU A 81 5.82 -21.32 2.16
N GLN A 82 6.03 -22.63 2.11
CA GLN A 82 4.94 -23.60 2.18
C GLN A 82 4.52 -23.83 3.63
N ARG A 83 3.22 -24.05 3.84
CA ARG A 83 2.71 -24.38 5.16
C ARG A 83 3.17 -25.76 5.58
N LYS A 84 3.71 -25.83 6.80
CA LYS A 84 3.96 -27.09 7.49
C LYS A 84 2.74 -27.41 8.35
N GLY A 85 2.12 -28.56 8.11
CA GLY A 85 0.94 -29.02 8.86
C GLY A 85 -0.38 -28.42 8.37
N ALA A 86 -1.46 -28.79 9.06
CA ALA A 86 -2.80 -28.34 8.73
C ALA A 86 -2.96 -26.84 8.97
N ARG A 87 -3.84 -26.22 8.18
CA ARG A 87 -4.20 -24.83 8.38
C ARG A 87 -5.00 -24.67 9.69
N PRO A 88 -4.61 -23.76 10.59
CA PRO A 88 -5.38 -23.53 11.81
C PRO A 88 -6.78 -22.99 11.50
N GLU A 89 -7.75 -23.39 12.32
CA GLU A 89 -9.04 -22.73 12.35
C GLU A 89 -8.85 -21.28 12.82
N ARG A 90 -9.53 -20.34 12.16
CA ARG A 90 -9.44 -18.92 12.49
C ARG A 90 -10.62 -18.52 13.36
N THR A 91 -10.33 -17.73 14.38
CA THR A 91 -11.28 -17.20 15.35
C THR A 91 -11.02 -15.72 15.57
N PHE A 92 -11.89 -15.00 16.28
CA PHE A 92 -11.63 -13.60 16.64
C PHE A 92 -10.40 -13.40 17.55
N ALA A 93 -9.79 -14.46 18.07
CA ALA A 93 -8.52 -14.42 18.80
C ALA A 93 -7.28 -14.62 17.88
N SER A 94 -7.50 -14.97 16.61
CA SER A 94 -6.40 -15.15 15.65
C SER A 94 -5.85 -13.79 15.22
N SER A 95 -4.62 -13.47 15.65
CA SER A 95 -3.94 -12.21 15.30
C SER A 95 -3.71 -12.11 13.78
N ILE A 96 -4.29 -11.09 13.17
CA ILE A 96 -4.08 -10.75 11.77
C ILE A 96 -2.76 -9.99 11.66
N ARG A 97 -1.86 -10.52 10.83
CA ARG A 97 -0.54 -9.99 10.57
C ARG A 97 -0.57 -8.97 9.43
N ALA A 98 -1.16 -9.33 8.30
CA ALA A 98 -1.20 -8.46 7.14
C ALA A 98 -2.38 -8.77 6.22
N PHE A 99 -2.84 -7.75 5.49
CA PHE A 99 -3.70 -7.90 4.31
C PHE A 99 -3.66 -6.61 3.48
N GLY A 100 -4.23 -6.65 2.29
CA GLY A 100 -4.41 -5.48 1.45
C GLY A 100 -5.75 -5.45 0.75
N PHE A 101 -6.12 -4.29 0.25
CA PHE A 101 -7.31 -4.11 -0.56
C PHE A 101 -7.19 -2.92 -1.49
N GLU A 102 -8.15 -2.79 -2.40
CA GLU A 102 -8.26 -1.65 -3.28
C GLU A 102 -9.62 -0.99 -3.08
N VAL A 103 -9.64 0.34 -3.09
CA VAL A 103 -10.88 1.12 -3.03
C VAL A 103 -10.82 2.26 -4.03
N HIS A 104 -11.97 2.65 -4.56
CA HIS A 104 -12.10 3.83 -5.39
C HIS A 104 -12.28 5.07 -4.51
N TYR A 105 -11.55 6.15 -4.77
CA TYR A 105 -11.70 7.42 -4.07
C TYR A 105 -12.63 8.36 -4.84
N PRO A 106 -13.51 9.14 -4.18
CA PRO A 106 -13.70 9.28 -2.73
C PRO A 106 -14.78 8.37 -2.11
N ASP A 107 -15.49 7.59 -2.92
CA ASP A 107 -16.65 6.79 -2.49
C ASP A 107 -16.30 5.50 -1.71
N MET A 108 -15.02 5.15 -1.65
CA MET A 108 -14.43 4.02 -0.91
C MET A 108 -14.99 2.64 -1.30
N ARG A 109 -15.60 2.51 -2.47
CA ARG A 109 -16.13 1.22 -2.96
C ARG A 109 -15.00 0.28 -3.37
N VAL A 110 -15.17 -1.00 -3.11
CA VAL A 110 -14.28 -2.07 -3.60
C VAL A 110 -14.54 -2.39 -5.07
N PRO A 111 -13.52 -2.88 -5.81
CA PRO A 111 -13.72 -3.33 -7.18
C PRO A 111 -14.64 -4.56 -7.26
N SER A 112 -15.87 -4.38 -7.73
CA SER A 112 -16.78 -5.46 -8.14
C SER A 112 -16.67 -5.77 -9.63
N SER A 113 -17.28 -6.86 -10.10
CA SER A 113 -17.33 -7.25 -11.53
C SER A 113 -17.72 -6.10 -12.46
N ASN A 114 -18.65 -5.26 -12.02
CA ASN A 114 -19.20 -4.15 -12.82
C ASN A 114 -18.25 -2.94 -12.88
N THR A 115 -17.24 -2.91 -12.02
CA THR A 115 -16.29 -1.78 -11.88
C THR A 115 -14.89 -2.15 -12.38
N VAL A 116 -14.66 -3.42 -12.72
CA VAL A 116 -13.40 -3.88 -13.32
C VAL A 116 -13.16 -3.21 -14.67
N GLU A 117 -14.21 -2.97 -15.46
CA GLU A 117 -14.10 -2.23 -16.72
C GLU A 117 -13.78 -0.75 -16.47
N GLU A 118 -14.46 -0.10 -15.54
CA GLU A 118 -14.13 1.29 -15.14
C GLU A 118 -12.67 1.41 -14.70
N ARG A 119 -12.19 0.45 -13.89
CA ARG A 119 -10.80 0.39 -13.45
C ARG A 119 -9.85 0.18 -14.61
N ARG A 120 -10.12 -0.77 -15.51
CA ARG A 120 -9.28 -1.05 -16.68
C ARG A 120 -9.23 0.14 -17.64
N ASN A 121 -10.33 0.87 -17.74
CA ASN A 121 -10.45 2.05 -18.61
C ASN A 121 -9.93 3.32 -17.95
N SER A 122 -9.70 3.32 -16.62
CA SER A 122 -9.06 4.44 -15.95
C SER A 122 -7.60 4.57 -16.42
N GLY A 123 -7.28 5.73 -17.01
CA GLY A 123 -5.91 6.05 -17.39
C GLY A 123 -5.03 6.24 -16.16
N ILE A 124 -3.74 5.97 -16.27
CA ILE A 124 -2.77 6.13 -15.16
C ILE A 124 -2.79 7.55 -14.55
N TYR A 125 -3.18 8.56 -15.34
CA TYR A 125 -3.27 9.96 -14.92
C TYR A 125 -4.58 10.33 -14.21
N THR A 126 -5.63 9.54 -14.40
CA THR A 126 -6.98 9.83 -13.89
C THR A 126 -7.48 8.79 -12.90
N SER A 127 -6.74 7.69 -12.71
CA SER A 127 -7.10 6.66 -11.76
C SER A 127 -7.28 7.24 -10.36
N MET A 128 -8.41 6.87 -9.77
CA MET A 128 -8.80 7.21 -8.40
C MET A 128 -8.72 5.98 -7.48
N TRP A 129 -8.19 4.87 -7.98
CA TRP A 129 -8.06 3.64 -7.20
C TRP A 129 -6.87 3.73 -6.26
N LEU A 130 -7.16 3.58 -4.97
CA LEU A 130 -6.18 3.52 -3.89
C LEU A 130 -5.87 2.06 -3.58
N ARG A 131 -4.58 1.76 -3.40
CA ARG A 131 -4.16 0.44 -2.88
C ARG A 131 -3.79 0.59 -1.42
N VAL A 132 -4.48 -0.14 -0.56
CA VAL A 132 -4.29 -0.11 0.89
C VAL A 132 -3.60 -1.41 1.31
N GLY A 133 -2.54 -1.28 2.11
CA GLY A 133 -1.92 -2.36 2.84
C GLY A 133 -2.08 -2.10 4.34
N VAL A 134 -2.38 -3.16 5.09
CA VAL A 134 -2.58 -3.15 6.53
C VAL A 134 -1.60 -4.15 7.13
N SER A 135 -0.83 -3.73 8.13
CA SER A 135 0.09 -4.58 8.88
C SER A 135 -0.15 -4.43 10.38
N SER A 136 -0.13 -5.54 11.11
CA SER A 136 -0.51 -5.66 12.52
C SER A 136 0.21 -6.89 13.12
N GLY A 137 -0.05 -7.22 14.39
CA GLY A 137 0.46 -8.44 15.01
C GLY A 137 2.00 -8.45 15.04
N GLN A 138 2.61 -9.53 14.57
CA GLN A 138 4.07 -9.65 14.48
C GLN A 138 4.71 -8.58 13.58
N ASP A 139 4.00 -8.12 12.54
CA ASP A 139 4.52 -7.10 11.61
C ASP A 139 4.35 -5.67 12.14
N TYR A 140 3.60 -5.47 13.23
CA TYR A 140 3.50 -4.16 13.86
C TYR A 140 4.81 -3.75 14.55
N GLY A 141 5.55 -4.72 15.08
CA GLY A 141 6.85 -4.52 15.74
C GLY A 141 6.77 -3.67 17.03
N SER A 142 7.91 -3.55 17.72
CA SER A 142 8.02 -2.79 18.97
C SER A 142 7.86 -1.27 18.77
N ASP A 143 8.31 -0.76 17.64
CA ASP A 143 8.23 0.67 17.29
C ASP A 143 6.98 1.04 16.49
N GLY A 144 6.03 0.10 16.32
CA GLY A 144 4.84 0.28 15.48
C GLY A 144 4.11 1.59 15.75
N LYS A 145 3.90 1.93 17.02
CA LYS A 145 3.22 3.16 17.49
C LYS A 145 3.84 4.46 16.97
N ASN A 146 5.13 4.43 16.61
CA ASN A 146 5.90 5.56 16.12
C ASN A 146 6.44 5.33 14.70
N ALA A 147 5.88 4.38 13.95
CA ALA A 147 6.40 3.98 12.63
C ALA A 147 6.63 5.16 11.64
N PRO A 148 5.71 6.14 11.49
CA PRO A 148 5.98 7.32 10.64
C PRO A 148 7.22 8.09 11.08
N GLY A 149 7.41 8.28 12.39
CA GLY A 149 8.59 8.93 12.96
C GLY A 149 9.88 8.13 12.73
N VAL A 150 9.83 6.79 12.74
CA VAL A 150 10.98 5.93 12.39
C VAL A 150 11.42 6.19 10.95
N TYR A 151 10.47 6.32 10.00
CA TYR A 151 10.81 6.62 8.61
C TYR A 151 11.46 8.00 8.44
N VAL A 152 10.96 9.02 9.15
CA VAL A 152 11.58 10.36 9.16
C VAL A 152 12.98 10.32 9.73
N ARG A 153 13.21 9.61 10.84
CA ARG A 153 14.57 9.43 11.41
C ARG A 153 15.49 8.74 10.41
N GLY A 154 15.08 7.61 9.84
CA GLY A 154 15.92 6.88 8.88
C GLY A 154 16.25 7.68 7.61
N MET A 155 15.35 8.58 7.18
CA MET A 155 15.66 9.55 6.13
C MET A 155 16.72 10.56 6.59
N LYS A 156 16.56 11.18 7.77
CA LYS A 156 17.48 12.20 8.30
C LYS A 156 18.86 11.65 8.65
N ASP A 157 18.92 10.41 9.13
CA ASP A 157 20.15 9.72 9.49
C ASP A 157 20.95 9.25 8.26
N GLY A 158 20.41 9.40 7.06
CA GLY A 158 21.10 9.10 5.81
C GLY A 158 21.19 7.60 5.48
N PHE A 159 20.31 6.76 6.05
CA PHE A 159 20.24 5.32 5.71
C PHE A 159 19.65 5.05 4.32
N LYS A 160 19.17 6.09 3.63
CA LYS A 160 18.65 6.02 2.27
C LYS A 160 19.79 6.25 1.27
N LYS A 161 19.61 5.73 0.05
CA LYS A 161 20.51 6.01 -1.08
C LYS A 161 20.73 7.51 -1.30
N TYR A 162 19.67 8.30 -1.15
CA TYR A 162 19.71 9.75 -1.26
C TYR A 162 19.72 10.43 0.12
N LYS A 163 20.46 11.53 0.19
CA LYS A 163 20.37 12.54 1.25
C LYS A 163 19.26 13.51 0.90
N TYR A 164 18.61 14.03 1.92
CA TYR A 164 17.44 14.88 1.78
C TYR A 164 17.65 16.24 2.43
N GLU A 165 17.18 17.29 1.77
CA GLU A 165 17.17 18.65 2.29
C GLU A 165 15.75 19.17 2.36
N ARG A 166 15.47 19.93 3.42
CA ARG A 166 14.17 20.58 3.61
C ARG A 166 14.06 21.75 2.64
N THR A 167 12.96 21.81 1.90
CA THR A 167 12.74 22.89 0.90
C THR A 167 12.36 24.23 1.52
N GLY A 168 11.94 24.26 2.79
CA GLY A 168 11.34 25.42 3.44
C GLY A 168 9.89 25.68 3.03
N VAL A 169 9.34 24.88 2.11
CA VAL A 169 7.94 24.93 1.67
C VAL A 169 7.14 23.86 2.41
N ASN A 170 5.94 24.24 2.86
CA ASN A 170 4.95 23.30 3.36
C ASN A 170 3.90 23.05 2.28
N GLU A 171 3.91 21.88 1.66
CA GLU A 171 2.94 21.50 0.62
C GLU A 171 1.73 20.83 1.25
N TYR A 172 0.53 21.41 1.10
CA TYR A 172 -0.72 20.85 1.66
C TYR A 172 -0.65 20.57 3.17
N GLY A 173 0.12 21.38 3.90
CA GLY A 173 0.36 21.21 5.33
C GLY A 173 1.34 20.08 5.68
N LEU A 174 2.16 19.63 4.73
CA LEU A 174 3.24 18.66 4.93
C LEU A 174 4.59 19.36 4.81
N GLU A 175 5.54 19.00 5.67
CA GLU A 175 6.93 19.43 5.51
C GLU A 175 7.58 18.68 4.33
N THR A 176 8.15 19.43 3.38
CA THR A 176 8.67 18.86 2.12
C THR A 176 10.20 18.77 2.11
N TYR A 177 10.69 17.60 1.72
CA TYR A 177 12.09 17.26 1.57
C TYR A 177 12.38 16.73 0.17
N VAL A 178 13.47 17.20 -0.43
CA VAL A 178 13.93 16.80 -1.77
C VAL A 178 15.30 16.14 -1.69
N PRO A 179 15.60 15.16 -2.57
CA PRO A 179 16.89 14.50 -2.58
C PRO A 179 17.95 15.39 -3.26
N ILE A 180 19.14 15.51 -2.66
CA ILE A 180 20.17 16.49 -3.07
C ILE A 180 21.43 15.89 -3.73
N ASN A 181 21.67 14.59 -3.58
CA ASN A 181 22.83 13.90 -4.17
C ASN A 181 22.43 13.04 -5.37
N VAL A 182 21.56 13.57 -6.22
CA VAL A 182 20.99 12.83 -7.36
C VAL A 182 21.82 13.05 -8.63
N ASP A 183 21.94 12.00 -9.44
CA ASP A 183 22.50 12.10 -10.79
C ASP A 183 21.49 12.82 -11.69
N GLU A 184 21.71 14.12 -11.90
CA GLU A 184 20.84 14.96 -12.73
C GLU A 184 20.83 14.54 -14.20
N ALA A 185 21.93 13.98 -14.72
CA ALA A 185 21.97 13.50 -16.09
C ALA A 185 21.11 12.24 -16.26
N ALA A 186 21.13 11.35 -15.26
CA ALA A 186 20.21 10.21 -15.21
C ALA A 186 18.76 10.68 -15.05
N ARG A 187 18.50 11.64 -14.16
CA ARG A 187 17.17 12.20 -13.92
C ARG A 187 16.53 12.82 -15.16
N GLN A 188 17.29 13.61 -15.91
CA GLN A 188 16.84 14.21 -17.18
C GLN A 188 16.48 13.14 -18.23
N LYS A 189 17.22 12.02 -18.27
CA LYS A 189 16.90 10.88 -19.15
C LYS A 189 15.70 10.08 -18.65
N GLY A 190 15.53 9.98 -17.34
CA GLY A 190 14.52 9.17 -16.66
C GLY A 190 13.20 9.88 -16.38
N ARG A 191 12.77 10.80 -17.26
CA ARG A 191 11.49 11.53 -17.13
C ARG A 191 11.33 12.24 -15.77
N GLY A 192 12.41 12.71 -15.15
CA GLY A 192 12.36 13.43 -13.86
C GLY A 192 12.78 12.61 -12.66
N ALA A 193 13.03 11.29 -12.81
CA ALA A 193 13.62 10.45 -11.77
C ALA A 193 14.92 9.80 -12.25
N ALA A 194 15.94 9.76 -11.41
CA ALA A 194 17.20 9.07 -11.74
C ALA A 194 17.05 7.54 -11.68
N ASP A 195 16.24 7.04 -10.75
CA ASP A 195 15.88 5.62 -10.60
C ASP A 195 14.67 5.44 -9.69
N PHE A 196 14.27 4.19 -9.45
CA PHE A 196 13.12 3.82 -8.61
C PHE A 196 13.23 4.24 -7.14
N ALA A 197 14.37 4.72 -6.66
CA ALA A 197 14.55 5.22 -5.30
C ALA A 197 14.50 6.76 -5.22
N ASP A 198 14.31 7.46 -6.34
CA ASP A 198 14.29 8.92 -6.41
C ASP A 198 12.89 9.44 -6.04
N TYR A 199 12.74 9.86 -4.79
CA TYR A 199 11.48 10.31 -4.20
C TYR A 199 11.62 11.70 -3.60
N ASN A 200 10.55 12.49 -3.63
CA ASN A 200 10.34 13.54 -2.64
C ASN A 200 9.68 12.92 -1.41
N VAL A 201 10.06 13.43 -0.23
CA VAL A 201 9.50 13.01 1.05
C VAL A 201 8.66 14.14 1.63
N TYR A 202 7.49 13.79 2.13
CA TYR A 202 6.57 14.69 2.82
C TYR A 202 6.18 14.05 4.14
N TYR A 203 6.10 14.81 5.22
CA TYR A 203 5.53 14.30 6.47
C TYR A 203 4.73 15.36 7.21
N HIS A 204 3.78 14.90 8.01
CA HIS A 204 3.01 15.73 8.92
C HIS A 204 3.43 15.44 10.35
N THR A 205 3.35 16.49 11.17
CA THR A 205 3.54 16.40 12.61
C THR A 205 2.25 16.85 13.26
N ASP A 206 1.69 16.03 14.14
CA ASP A 206 0.49 16.36 14.89
C ASP A 206 0.73 17.51 15.90
N ALA A 207 -0.34 17.99 16.52
CA ALA A 207 -0.27 19.10 17.48
C ALA A 207 0.61 18.79 18.72
N THR A 208 0.93 17.52 18.98
CA THR A 208 1.79 17.09 20.08
C THR A 208 3.28 17.06 19.69
N GLY A 209 3.60 17.33 18.42
CA GLY A 209 4.96 17.23 17.91
C GLY A 209 5.34 15.83 17.43
N ARG A 210 4.39 14.89 17.33
CA ARG A 210 4.65 13.53 16.84
C ARG A 210 4.37 13.43 15.35
N VAL A 211 5.26 12.75 14.62
CA VAL A 211 5.02 12.42 13.20
C VAL A 211 3.93 11.34 13.13
N ASP A 212 2.80 11.69 12.54
CA ASP A 212 1.62 10.82 12.37
C ASP A 212 1.45 10.34 10.92
N THR A 213 2.03 11.04 9.95
CA THR A 213 1.95 10.70 8.52
C THR A 213 3.30 10.89 7.83
N TYR A 214 3.70 9.91 7.02
CA TYR A 214 4.90 9.94 6.17
C TYR A 214 4.54 9.56 4.74
N ILE A 215 5.02 10.29 3.74
CA ILE A 215 4.67 10.10 2.33
C ILE A 215 5.95 10.16 1.48
N GLU A 216 6.13 9.19 0.60
CA GLU A 216 7.14 9.21 -0.46
C GLU A 216 6.44 9.31 -1.81
N CYS A 217 6.79 10.28 -2.66
CA CYS A 217 6.28 10.38 -4.04
C CYS A 217 7.43 10.31 -5.03
N HIS A 218 7.37 9.37 -5.97
CA HIS A 218 8.44 9.14 -6.95
C HIS A 218 8.64 10.39 -7.81
N ASN A 219 9.87 10.77 -8.16
CA ASN A 219 10.16 12.07 -8.79
C ASN A 219 9.90 12.16 -10.30
N ASP A 220 9.28 11.14 -10.91
CA ASP A 220 8.77 11.25 -12.29
C ASP A 220 7.98 12.56 -12.46
N SER A 221 8.21 13.26 -13.57
CA SER A 221 7.74 14.63 -13.80
C SER A 221 6.24 14.75 -14.01
N HIS A 222 5.51 13.64 -14.05
CA HIS A 222 4.09 13.60 -14.40
C HIS A 222 3.19 13.31 -13.19
N GLU A 223 1.94 13.77 -13.25
CA GLU A 223 0.95 13.62 -12.16
C GLU A 223 0.55 12.17 -11.83
N ALA A 224 0.83 11.22 -12.72
CA ALA A 224 0.65 9.80 -12.47
C ALA A 224 1.76 9.16 -11.60
N ALA A 225 2.77 9.94 -11.20
CA ALA A 225 3.87 9.43 -10.40
C ALA A 225 3.32 8.87 -9.08
N PRO A 226 3.72 7.65 -8.67
CA PRO A 226 3.15 7.03 -7.48
C PRO A 226 3.63 7.73 -6.21
N CYS A 227 2.70 7.92 -5.29
CA CYS A 227 2.93 8.24 -3.89
C CYS A 227 2.59 7.04 -3.01
N LYS A 228 3.32 6.90 -1.90
CA LYS A 228 3.06 5.93 -0.85
C LYS A 228 2.96 6.67 0.48
N GLN A 229 1.73 6.81 0.98
CA GLN A 229 1.42 7.36 2.28
C GLN A 229 1.46 6.25 3.33
N LYS A 230 1.99 6.56 4.49
CA LYS A 230 2.19 5.66 5.62
C LYS A 230 1.75 6.37 6.89
N PHE A 231 0.84 5.75 7.64
CA PHE A 231 0.35 6.27 8.91
C PHE A 231 0.03 5.13 9.88
N ASN A 232 -0.36 5.48 11.09
CA ASN A 232 -0.65 4.52 12.16
C ASN A 232 -2.05 4.78 12.74
N MET A 233 -2.75 3.71 13.17
CA MET A 233 -4.11 3.78 13.75
C MET A 233 -4.15 3.68 15.28
N PHE A 234 -3.01 3.81 15.96
CA PHE A 234 -2.89 3.77 17.41
C PHE A 234 -3.32 5.13 18.01
N PRO A 235 -4.10 5.15 19.11
CA PRO A 235 -4.37 4.03 20.03
C PRO A 235 -5.56 3.13 19.70
N GLU A 236 -6.41 3.49 18.73
CA GLU A 236 -7.65 2.76 18.44
C GLU A 236 -7.39 1.33 17.96
N MET A 237 -6.33 1.15 17.17
CA MET A 237 -5.92 -0.13 16.62
C MET A 237 -4.41 -0.15 16.41
N ALA A 238 -3.72 -1.15 16.95
CA ALA A 238 -2.29 -1.35 16.74
C ALA A 238 -2.00 -1.88 15.32
N ALA A 239 -2.22 -1.02 14.31
CA ALA A 239 -2.02 -1.32 12.90
C ALA A 239 -1.28 -0.18 12.17
N HIS A 240 -0.39 -0.57 11.27
CA HIS A 240 0.29 0.30 10.32
C HIS A 240 -0.42 0.24 8.97
N ILE A 241 -0.72 1.42 8.40
CA ILE A 241 -1.42 1.53 7.13
C ILE A 241 -0.51 2.14 6.09
N SER A 242 -0.48 1.51 4.91
CA SER A 242 0.15 2.05 3.72
C SER A 242 -0.90 2.27 2.63
N VAL A 243 -0.95 3.45 2.04
CA VAL A 243 -1.84 3.76 0.91
C VAL A 243 -1.01 4.21 -0.29
N SER A 244 -1.21 3.58 -1.44
CA SER A 244 -0.60 3.98 -2.70
C SER A 244 -1.62 4.63 -3.63
N TYR A 245 -1.25 5.78 -4.18
CA TYR A 245 -2.07 6.60 -5.08
C TYR A 245 -1.18 7.44 -6.01
N ARG A 246 -1.77 8.12 -7.01
CA ARG A 246 -1.02 9.01 -7.92
C ARG A 246 -0.78 10.39 -7.29
N ARG A 247 0.33 11.06 -7.64
CA ARG A 247 0.72 12.36 -7.06
C ARG A 247 -0.37 13.43 -7.12
N GLY A 248 -1.20 13.45 -8.16
CA GLY A 248 -2.30 14.41 -8.24
C GLY A 248 -3.38 14.29 -7.15
N LEU A 249 -3.32 13.24 -6.30
CA LEU A 249 -4.15 13.07 -5.10
C LEU A 249 -3.42 13.44 -3.80
N LEU A 250 -2.16 13.88 -3.87
CA LEU A 250 -1.38 14.26 -2.68
C LEU A 250 -2.07 15.37 -1.88
N LYS A 251 -2.71 16.34 -2.55
CA LYS A 251 -3.47 17.41 -1.90
C LYS A 251 -4.60 16.90 -0.99
N ASP A 252 -5.09 15.69 -1.24
CA ASP A 252 -6.22 15.06 -0.56
C ASP A 252 -5.76 14.05 0.52
N TRP A 253 -4.45 14.01 0.85
CA TRP A 253 -3.85 13.00 1.73
C TRP A 253 -4.54 12.84 3.09
N ARG A 254 -5.06 13.94 3.67
CA ARG A 254 -5.79 13.92 4.95
C ARG A 254 -7.13 13.21 4.81
N GLU A 255 -7.86 13.51 3.74
CA GLU A 255 -9.16 12.89 3.44
C GLU A 255 -9.00 11.42 3.09
N ILE A 256 -7.97 11.06 2.33
CA ILE A 256 -7.58 9.67 2.05
C ILE A 256 -7.29 8.92 3.34
N GLN A 257 -6.46 9.49 4.22
CA GLN A 257 -6.15 8.89 5.53
C GLN A 257 -7.43 8.63 6.34
N SER A 258 -8.25 9.66 6.52
CA SER A 258 -9.47 9.58 7.31
C SER A 258 -10.47 8.55 6.75
N SER A 259 -10.65 8.54 5.42
CA SER A 259 -11.60 7.64 4.76
C SER A 259 -11.14 6.18 4.83
N VAL A 260 -9.85 5.92 4.60
CA VAL A 260 -9.28 4.58 4.75
C VAL A 260 -9.35 4.10 6.20
N SER A 261 -9.01 4.95 7.17
CA SER A 261 -9.19 4.63 8.59
C SER A 261 -10.63 4.26 8.92
N LYS A 262 -11.62 5.00 8.40
CA LYS A 262 -13.04 4.72 8.62
C LYS A 262 -13.48 3.36 8.04
N VAL A 263 -12.99 3.00 6.85
CA VAL A 263 -13.23 1.67 6.26
C VAL A 263 -12.71 0.58 7.19
N ILE A 264 -11.47 0.71 7.67
CA ILE A 264 -10.82 -0.31 8.50
C ILE A 264 -11.48 -0.43 9.88
N LEU A 265 -11.81 0.69 10.53
CA LEU A 265 -12.54 0.70 11.80
C LEU A 265 -13.94 0.08 11.64
N GLY A 266 -14.57 0.21 10.47
CA GLY A 266 -15.84 -0.41 10.16
C GLY A 266 -15.82 -1.95 10.11
N PHE A 267 -14.64 -2.58 10.16
CA PHE A 267 -14.53 -4.04 10.24
C PHE A 267 -14.70 -4.58 11.66
N GLU A 268 -14.78 -3.73 12.69
CA GLU A 268 -14.98 -4.16 14.07
C GLU A 268 -16.20 -5.09 14.17
N ALA A 269 -15.97 -6.28 14.71
CA ALA A 269 -17.02 -7.27 14.88
C ALA A 269 -17.84 -6.95 16.12
N ASN A 270 -19.16 -7.04 16.01
CA ASN A 270 -20.04 -6.96 17.15
C ASN A 270 -20.00 -8.30 17.91
N THR A 271 -19.05 -8.44 18.84
CA THR A 271 -18.79 -9.71 19.57
C THR A 271 -19.68 -9.91 20.79
N LYS A 272 -20.66 -9.03 21.01
CA LYS A 272 -21.68 -9.18 22.06
C LYS A 272 -22.86 -9.98 21.53
N ASN A 273 -22.80 -11.30 21.68
CA ASN A 273 -23.97 -12.18 21.79
C ASN A 273 -23.76 -13.10 22.98
#